data_AF-A0A7S9C535-F1
#
_entry.id   AF-A0A7S9C535-F1
#
_cell.length_a   1.000
_cell.length_b   1.000
_cell.length_c   1.000
_cell.angle_alpha   90.00
_cell.angle_beta   90.00
_cell.angle_gamma   90.00
#
_symmetry.space_group_name_H-M   'P 1'
#
loop_
_entity.id
_entity.type
_entity.pdbx_description
1 polymer ?
#
loop_
_entity_poly.entity_id
_entity_poly.type
_entity_poly.pdbx_seq_one_letter_code
_entity_poly.pdbx_strand_id
1 'polypeptide(L)'
;MEPLPRIVMSFSPDDQAWLRRSQIAVPKFWASHGTAPLAGDALRIGGRQFLIQARVWEADAEGPLLHLFIGSSHAQSDTVFG
;
A
#
# COMPACT_ATOMS: atom_id res chain seq x y z
N MET A 1 -4.05 -0.37 -26.76
CA MET A 1 -3.99 0.14 -25.37
C MET A 1 -3.21 -0.89 -24.60
N GLU A 2 -2.04 -0.54 -24.05
CA GLU A 2 -1.29 -1.50 -23.24
C GLU A 2 -2.09 -1.82 -21.96
N PRO A 3 -2.08 -3.07 -21.49
CA PRO A 3 -2.77 -3.43 -20.26
C PRO A 3 -2.19 -2.65 -19.08
N LEU A 4 -3.06 -2.17 -18.18
CA LEU A 4 -2.61 -1.51 -16.96
C LEU A 4 -1.75 -2.50 -16.15
N PRO A 5 -0.60 -2.06 -15.62
CA PRO A 5 0.26 -2.94 -14.85
C PRO A 5 -0.46 -3.40 -13.60
N ARG A 6 -0.23 -4.65 -13.21
CA ARG A 6 -0.73 -5.16 -11.94
C ARG A 6 0.02 -4.44 -10.81
N ILE A 7 -0.66 -4.18 -9.70
CA ILE A 7 -0.08 -3.47 -8.55
C ILE A 7 -0.25 -4.34 -7.31
N VAL A 8 0.86 -4.62 -6.63
CA VAL A 8 0.88 -5.37 -5.37
C VAL A 8 1.44 -4.49 -4.27
N MET A 9 0.84 -4.57 -3.08
CA MET A 9 1.27 -3.84 -1.88
C MET A 9 1.86 -4.83 -0.88
N SER A 10 3.12 -4.59 -0.50
CA SER A 10 3.75 -5.27 0.63
C SER A 10 3.75 -4.37 1.85
N PHE A 11 3.20 -4.88 2.94
CA PHE A 11 3.20 -4.25 4.25
C PHE A 11 4.31 -4.84 5.12
N SER A 12 4.76 -4.11 6.13
CA SER A 12 5.60 -4.69 7.19
C SER A 12 4.87 -5.87 7.88
N PRO A 13 5.60 -6.82 8.50
CA PRO A 13 4.97 -7.92 9.22
C PRO A 13 3.96 -7.46 10.29
N ASP A 14 4.28 -6.38 11.01
CA ASP A 14 3.42 -5.80 12.04
C ASP A 14 2.15 -5.18 11.45
N ASP A 15 2.28 -4.44 10.35
CA ASP A 15 1.15 -3.84 9.65
C ASP A 15 0.24 -4.91 9.02
N GLN A 16 0.83 -5.96 8.44
CA GLN A 16 0.09 -7.10 7.91
C GLN A 16 -0.67 -7.84 9.02
N ALA A 17 -0.03 -8.06 10.18
CA ALA A 17 -0.67 -8.66 11.35
C ALA A 17 -1.81 -7.78 11.89
N TRP A 18 -1.66 -6.46 11.87
CA TRP A 18 -2.71 -5.52 12.25
C TRP A 18 -3.90 -5.55 11.28
N LEU A 19 -3.66 -5.48 9.96
CA LEU A 19 -4.71 -5.57 8.95
C LEU A 19 -5.54 -6.86 9.11
N ARG A 20 -4.85 -8.00 9.28
CA ARG A 20 -5.49 -9.31 9.47
C ARG A 20 -6.32 -9.36 10.75
N ARG A 21 -5.76 -8.95 11.89
CA ARG A 21 -6.46 -8.98 13.20
C ARG A 21 -7.66 -8.04 13.23
N SER A 22 -7.57 -6.91 12.55
CA SER A 22 -8.63 -5.89 12.50
C SER A 22 -9.68 -6.17 11.42
N GLN A 23 -9.52 -7.25 10.63
CA GLN A 23 -10.41 -7.62 9.51
C GLN A 23 -10.59 -6.48 8.48
N ILE A 24 -9.53 -5.70 8.24
CA ILE A 24 -9.59 -4.57 7.31
C ILE A 24 -9.27 -5.05 5.90
N ALA A 25 -10.22 -4.86 4.98
CA ALA A 25 -10.00 -5.08 3.56
C ALA A 25 -9.16 -3.92 2.98
N VAL A 26 -8.11 -4.26 2.22
CA VAL A 26 -7.31 -3.27 1.49
C VAL A 26 -7.98 -2.97 0.16
N PRO A 27 -8.42 -1.73 -0.12
CA PRO A 27 -9.07 -1.37 -1.37
C PRO A 27 -8.13 -1.51 -2.58
N LYS A 28 -8.70 -1.78 -3.75
CA LYS A 28 -7.98 -1.71 -5.03
C LYS A 28 -7.89 -0.26 -5.52
N PHE A 29 -7.10 0.57 -4.84
CA PHE A 29 -7.03 2.03 -5.08
C PHE A 29 -6.78 2.41 -6.55
N TRP A 30 -6.06 1.60 -7.32
CA TRP A 30 -5.63 1.91 -8.69
C TRP A 30 -6.31 1.09 -9.79
N ALA A 31 -7.38 0.34 -9.50
CA ALA A 31 -8.02 -0.53 -10.49
C ALA A 31 -8.51 0.20 -11.76
N SER A 32 -8.65 1.52 -11.72
CA SER A 32 -9.11 2.36 -12.84
C SER A 32 -8.29 3.64 -13.03
N HIS A 33 -7.10 3.73 -12.43
CA HIS A 33 -6.24 4.91 -12.53
C HIS A 33 -5.13 4.68 -13.55
N GLY A 34 -4.95 5.62 -14.49
CA GLY A 34 -3.88 5.55 -15.49
C GLY A 34 -2.51 5.98 -14.97
N THR A 35 -2.44 6.54 -13.76
CA THR A 35 -1.21 7.02 -13.14
C THR A 35 -0.75 6.04 -12.08
N ALA A 36 0.47 5.53 -12.25
CA ALA A 36 1.12 4.68 -11.28
C ALA A 36 1.50 5.46 -10.01
N PRO A 37 1.31 4.88 -8.81
CA PRO A 37 1.71 5.52 -7.56
C PRO A 37 3.23 5.75 -7.46
N LEU A 38 3.59 6.76 -6.68
CA LEU A 38 4.95 7.22 -6.41
C LEU A 38 5.34 6.99 -4.96
N ALA A 39 6.64 6.90 -4.70
CA ALA A 39 7.15 6.97 -3.33
C ALA A 39 6.80 8.35 -2.74
N GLY A 40 6.34 8.36 -1.49
CA GLY A 40 5.81 9.54 -0.82
C GLY A 40 4.28 9.68 -0.88
N ASP A 41 3.59 8.98 -1.78
CA ASP A 41 2.12 8.96 -1.78
C ASP A 41 1.60 8.35 -0.46
N ALA A 42 0.50 8.93 0.05
CA ALA A 42 -0.14 8.49 1.28
C ALA A 42 -1.43 7.71 1.00
N LEU A 43 -1.65 6.64 1.76
CA LEU A 43 -2.84 5.79 1.71
C LEU A 43 -3.53 5.81 3.06
N ARG A 44 -4.87 5.83 3.06
CA ARG A 44 -5.66 5.62 4.29
C ARG A 44 -6.38 4.29 4.23
N ILE A 45 -6.04 3.40 5.16
CA ILE A 45 -6.59 2.03 5.24
C ILE A 45 -7.03 1.79 6.67
N GLY A 46 -8.33 1.48 6.86
CA GLY A 46 -8.92 1.24 8.18
C GLY A 46 -8.63 2.32 9.22
N GLY A 47 -8.66 3.59 8.81
CA GLY A 47 -8.42 4.75 9.68
C GLY A 47 -6.95 5.13 9.88
N ARG A 48 -5.98 4.29 9.52
CA ARG A 48 -4.54 4.58 9.61
C ARG A 48 -3.98 5.14 8.31
N GLN A 49 -2.96 5.98 8.42
CA GLN A 49 -2.19 6.47 7.30
C GLN A 49 -0.94 5.60 7.07
N PHE A 50 -0.71 5.27 5.81
CA PHE A 50 0.46 4.56 5.33
C PHE A 50 1.14 5.38 4.25
N LEU A 51 2.45 5.24 4.12
CA LEU A 51 3.24 5.84 3.05
C LEU A 51 3.77 4.76 2.12
N ILE A 52 3.77 5.06 0.83
CA ILE A 52 4.56 4.32 -0.14
C ILE A 52 6.02 4.74 0.08
N GLN A 53 6.80 3.87 0.73
CA GLN A 53 8.20 4.14 1.05
C GLN A 53 9.09 3.95 -0.17
N ALA A 54 8.78 2.94 -0.99
CA ALA A 54 9.50 2.63 -2.21
C ALA A 54 8.58 1.95 -3.22
N ARG A 55 9.02 1.91 -4.48
CA ARG A 55 8.37 1.18 -5.56
C ARG A 55 9.38 0.48 -6.45
N VAL A 56 9.03 -0.68 -6.97
CA VAL A 56 9.85 -1.44 -7.93
C VAL A 56 8.97 -1.87 -9.09
N TRP A 57 9.47 -1.66 -10.30
CA TRP A 57 8.88 -2.23 -11.51
C TRP A 57 9.53 -3.59 -11.78
N GLU A 58 8.70 -4.60 -11.90
CA GLU A 58 9.08 -5.98 -12.17
C GLU A 58 8.40 -6.46 -13.45
N ALA A 59 8.93 -7.53 -14.03
CA ALA A 59 8.28 -8.27 -15.09
C ALA A 59 8.17 -9.73 -14.65
N ASP A 60 6.96 -10.27 -14.62
CA ASP A 60 6.72 -11.69 -14.36
C ASP A 60 6.04 -12.37 -15.56
N ALA A 61 5.64 -13.63 -15.39
CA ALA A 61 5.01 -14.43 -16.45
C ALA A 61 3.68 -13.84 -16.97
N GLU A 62 3.02 -12.94 -16.22
CA GLU A 62 1.76 -12.30 -16.60
C GLU A 62 1.95 -10.86 -17.10
N GLY A 63 3.17 -10.30 -17.01
CA GLY A 63 3.53 -8.99 -17.55
C GLY A 63 4.11 -8.02 -16.52
N PRO A 64 4.04 -6.69 -16.77
CA PRO A 64 4.59 -5.71 -15.85
C PRO A 64 3.82 -5.66 -14.53
N LEU A 65 4.58 -5.70 -13.44
CA LEU A 65 4.11 -5.63 -12.07
C LEU A 65 4.75 -4.42 -11.38
N LEU A 66 3.95 -3.61 -10.69
CA LEU A 66 4.44 -2.58 -9.80
C LEU A 66 4.30 -3.05 -8.35
N HIS A 67 5.44 -3.27 -7.70
CA HIS A 67 5.49 -3.62 -6.29
C HIS A 67 5.68 -2.37 -5.44
N LEU A 68 4.76 -2.15 -4.50
CA LEU A 68 4.77 -1.03 -3.56
C LEU A 68 5.15 -1.51 -2.16
N PHE A 69 6.16 -0.88 -1.58
CA PHE A 69 6.56 -1.10 -0.20
C PHE A 69 5.86 -0.07 0.67
N ILE A 70 4.98 -0.54 1.54
CA ILE A 70 4.08 0.26 2.34
C ILE A 70 4.54 0.22 3.80
N GLY A 71 4.83 1.39 4.36
CA GLY A 71 5.12 1.54 5.79
C GLY A 71 4.03 2.34 6.46
N SER A 72 3.65 1.96 7.68
CA SER A 72 2.78 2.82 8.49
C SER A 72 3.50 4.14 8.81
N SER A 73 2.85 5.26 8.48
CA SER A 73 3.22 6.55 9.05
C SER A 73 2.42 6.72 10.34
N HIS A 74 2.77 5.97 11.38
CA HIS A 74 2.42 6.45 12.70
C HIS A 74 3.24 7.72 12.91
N ALA A 75 2.58 8.88 12.85
CA ALA A 75 2.98 9.90 13.79
C ALA A 75 2.86 9.21 15.16
N GLN A 76 3.99 9.01 15.83
CA GLN A 76 4.04 8.60 17.23
C GLN A 76 3.46 9.75 18.07
N SER A 77 2.16 9.99 17.93
CA SER A 77 1.42 11.08 18.56
C SER A 77 -0.05 10.69 18.64
N ASP A 78 -0.31 9.50 19.17
CA ASP A 78 -1.52 9.25 19.94
C ASP A 78 -1.07 8.66 21.27
N THR A 79 -0.49 9.51 22.11
CA THR A 79 -0.48 9.25 23.55
C THR A 79 -1.94 9.26 23.97
N VAL A 80 -2.57 8.09 24.07
CA VAL A 80 -3.84 7.95 24.76
C VAL A 80 -3.55 8.19 26.24
N PHE A 81 -3.73 9.42 26.70
CA PHE A 81 -3.86 9.66 28.14
C PHE A 81 -5.21 9.08 28.56
N GLY A 82 -5.15 7.98 29.32
CA GLY A 82 -6.25 7.37 30.05
C GLY A 82 -5.73 6.84 31.37
#